data_AF-A0A2H4VE20-F1
#
_entry.id   AF-A0A2H4VE20-F1
#
_cell.length_a   1.000
_cell.length_b   1.000
_cell.length_c   1.000
_cell.angle_alpha   90.00
_cell.angle_beta   90.00
_cell.angle_gamma   90.00
#
_symmetry.space_group_name_H-M   'P 1'
#
loop_
_entity.id
_entity.type
_entity.pdbx_description
1 polymer ?
#
loop_
_entity_poly.entity_id
_entity_poly.type
_entity_poly.pdbx_seq_one_letter_code
_entity_poly.pdbx_strand_id
1 'polypeptide(L)'
;MDDLPDKDSNSIVPSKVEIIDDLIVSYESVTARIILYCVDELPFPVSETNLIKVLRGSNARFIRDNNLSNLTSYRILVNFSLKRLKRFIRTLKKERFLESRKYSYYSKLILSPRGRKFIYSDDTIVTGYFDEVHGKVKVSENNNDDIVYQLKHSTRSEKRAHAGLFNG
;
A
#
# COMPACT_ATOMS: atom_id res chain seq x y z
N MET A 1 -26.59 17.15 47.25
CA MET A 1 -25.27 17.79 47.24
C MET A 1 -24.26 16.70 47.53
N ASP A 2 -23.59 16.08 46.57
CA ASP A 2 -23.59 16.19 45.11
C ASP A 2 -23.37 14.79 44.55
N ASP A 3 -24.19 14.40 43.57
CA ASP A 3 -23.89 13.29 42.68
C ASP A 3 -22.68 13.67 41.84
N LEU A 4 -21.56 12.97 42.01
CA LEU A 4 -20.45 12.99 41.05
C LEU A 4 -20.63 11.79 40.12
N PRO A 5 -20.75 11.99 38.80
CA PRO A 5 -20.97 10.89 37.87
C PRO A 5 -19.69 10.07 37.73
N ASP A 6 -19.86 8.74 37.78
CA ASP A 6 -18.99 7.78 37.14
C ASP A 6 -18.65 8.28 35.73
N LYS A 7 -17.36 8.40 35.44
CA LYS A 7 -16.91 8.56 34.08
C LYS A 7 -15.84 7.52 33.80
N ASP A 8 -16.35 6.41 33.29
CA ASP A 8 -15.69 5.51 32.36
C ASP A 8 -14.68 6.27 31.49
N SER A 9 -13.42 6.21 31.87
CA SER A 9 -12.31 6.38 30.95
C SER A 9 -11.67 5.02 30.79
N ASN A 10 -12.40 4.10 30.14
CA ASN A 10 -11.81 2.98 29.44
C ASN A 10 -10.94 3.59 28.32
N SER A 11 -9.70 3.98 28.64
CA SER A 11 -8.67 4.15 27.62
C SER A 11 -8.43 2.75 27.06
N ILE A 12 -9.06 2.46 25.92
CA ILE A 12 -8.79 1.23 25.18
C ILE A 12 -7.35 1.35 24.72
N VAL A 13 -6.42 0.80 25.49
CA VAL A 13 -5.03 0.64 25.06
C VAL A 13 -5.09 -0.42 23.96
N PRO A 14 -4.77 -0.07 22.70
CA PRO A 14 -4.82 -1.03 21.62
C PRO A 14 -3.89 -2.20 21.95
N SER A 15 -4.34 -3.41 21.62
CA SER A 15 -3.54 -4.60 21.84
C SER A 15 -2.24 -4.51 21.02
N LYS A 16 -1.18 -5.19 21.44
CA LYS A 16 0.11 -5.18 20.71
C LYS A 16 -0.03 -5.60 19.23
N VAL A 17 -1.02 -6.44 18.92
CA VAL A 17 -1.31 -6.90 17.56
C VAL A 17 -1.87 -5.75 16.72
N GLU A 18 -2.86 -5.02 17.25
CA GLU A 18 -3.47 -3.85 16.58
C GLU A 18 -2.43 -2.77 16.27
N ILE A 19 -1.48 -2.51 17.17
CA ILE A 19 -0.41 -1.53 16.94
C ILE A 19 0.47 -1.93 15.75
N ILE A 20 0.84 -3.20 15.63
CA ILE A 20 1.70 -3.67 14.53
C ILE A 20 0.96 -3.58 13.20
N ASP A 21 -0.33 -3.94 13.17
CA ASP A 21 -1.14 -3.84 11.97
C ASP A 21 -1.26 -2.39 11.48
N ASP A 22 -1.53 -1.45 12.39
CA ASP A 22 -1.59 -0.02 12.06
C ASP A 22 -0.25 0.52 11.50
N LEU A 23 0.88 0.06 12.05
CA LEU A 23 2.21 0.39 11.56
C LEU A 23 2.47 -0.19 10.17
N ILE A 24 2.04 -1.42 9.91
CA ILE A 24 2.12 -2.07 8.60
C ILE A 24 1.31 -1.27 7.57
N VAL A 25 0.05 -0.95 7.88
CA VAL A 25 -0.82 -0.18 6.99
C VAL A 25 -0.22 1.20 6.70
N SER A 26 0.32 1.85 7.73
CA SER A 26 0.99 3.16 7.60
C SER A 26 2.20 3.07 6.67
N TYR A 27 3.06 2.07 6.87
CA TYR A 27 4.24 1.84 6.03
C TYR A 27 3.85 1.59 4.56
N GLU A 28 2.88 0.71 4.32
CA GLU A 28 2.43 0.37 2.97
C GLU A 28 1.81 1.59 2.28
N SER A 29 1.05 2.39 3.02
CA SER A 29 0.44 3.63 2.53
C SER A 29 1.48 4.69 2.19
N VAL A 30 2.48 4.91 3.04
CA VAL A 30 3.59 5.84 2.75
C VAL A 30 4.39 5.35 1.53
N THR A 31 4.70 4.06 1.46
CA THR A 31 5.41 3.48 0.32
C THR A 31 4.63 3.65 -0.98
N ALA A 32 3.31 3.39 -0.95
CA ALA A 32 2.42 3.61 -2.08
C ALA A 32 2.42 5.09 -2.52
N ARG A 33 2.29 6.03 -1.58
CA ARG A 33 2.34 7.47 -1.87
C ARG A 33 3.66 7.87 -2.53
N ILE A 34 4.79 7.39 -2.04
CA ILE A 34 6.11 7.67 -2.64
C ILE A 34 6.17 7.19 -4.09
N ILE A 35 5.68 5.98 -4.38
CA ILE A 35 5.67 5.43 -5.73
C ILE A 35 4.76 6.24 -6.66
N LEU A 36 3.55 6.59 -6.18
CA LEU A 36 2.58 7.37 -6.95
C LEU A 36 3.07 8.80 -7.18
N TYR A 37 3.67 9.42 -6.18
CA TYR A 37 4.29 10.73 -6.27
C TYR A 37 5.42 10.74 -7.30
N CYS A 38 6.28 9.71 -7.32
CA CYS A 38 7.31 9.59 -8.35
C CYS A 38 6.72 9.54 -9.78
N VAL A 39 5.54 8.93 -9.96
CA VAL A 39 4.83 8.95 -11.25
C VAL A 39 4.26 10.35 -11.58
N ASP A 40 3.79 11.10 -10.58
CA ASP A 40 3.31 12.49 -10.74
C ASP A 40 4.45 13.46 -11.09
N GLU A 41 5.61 13.25 -10.46
CA GLU A 41 6.80 14.12 -10.58
C GLU A 41 7.53 13.95 -11.93
N LEU A 42 7.37 12.78 -12.56
CA LEU A 42 8.05 12.49 -13.83
C LEU A 42 7.52 13.39 -14.96
N PRO A 43 8.41 14.05 -15.73
CA PRO A 43 8.02 14.97 -16.81
C PRO A 43 7.36 14.26 -18.00
N PHE A 44 7.43 12.93 -18.05
CA PHE A 44 6.79 12.12 -19.08
C PHE A 44 6.47 10.72 -18.54
N PRO A 45 5.45 10.03 -19.09
CA PRO A 45 5.14 8.66 -18.69
C PRO A 45 6.29 7.70 -19.03
N VAL A 46 6.57 6.79 -18.09
CA VAL A 46 7.67 5.80 -18.19
C VAL A 46 7.16 4.37 -18.04
N SER A 47 7.98 3.39 -18.43
CA SER A 47 7.72 1.98 -18.12
C SER A 47 7.94 1.68 -16.64
N GLU A 48 7.34 0.59 -16.15
CA GLU A 48 7.58 0.06 -14.79
C GLU A 48 9.07 -0.08 -14.47
N THR A 49 9.85 -0.61 -15.40
CA THR A 49 11.30 -0.77 -15.23
C THR A 49 12.02 0.56 -15.03
N ASN A 50 11.63 1.61 -15.77
CA ASN A 50 12.26 2.92 -15.64
C ASN A 50 11.82 3.64 -14.37
N LEU A 51 10.55 3.53 -13.98
CA LEU A 51 10.08 4.03 -12.67
C LEU A 51 10.91 3.44 -11.52
N ILE A 52 11.14 2.12 -11.54
CA ILE A 52 11.96 1.46 -10.53
C ILE A 52 13.41 1.95 -10.54
N LYS A 53 13.98 2.21 -11.72
CA LYS A 53 15.34 2.75 -11.82
C LYS A 53 15.44 4.15 -11.20
N VAL A 54 14.42 4.99 -11.31
CA VAL A 54 14.35 6.31 -10.66
C VAL A 54 14.28 6.15 -9.14
N LEU A 55 13.29 5.39 -8.65
CA LEU A 55 13.08 5.15 -7.21
C LEU A 55 14.31 4.55 -6.50
N ARG A 56 15.09 3.72 -7.20
CA ARG A 56 16.32 3.10 -6.66
C ARG A 56 17.59 3.91 -6.87
N GLY A 57 17.53 5.03 -7.58
CA GLY A 57 18.71 5.87 -7.82
C GLY A 57 19.72 5.27 -8.81
N SER A 58 19.24 4.68 -9.91
CA SER A 58 20.13 4.11 -10.94
C SER A 58 20.89 5.21 -11.71
N ASN A 59 22.08 4.89 -12.20
CA ASN A 59 22.87 5.75 -13.10
C ASN A 59 22.62 5.49 -14.60
N ALA A 60 21.48 4.87 -14.94
CA ALA A 60 21.17 4.51 -16.32
C ALA A 60 21.09 5.74 -17.24
N ARG A 61 21.43 5.57 -18.52
CA ARG A 61 21.46 6.65 -19.52
C ARG A 61 20.17 7.48 -19.54
N PHE A 62 19.00 6.83 -19.50
CA PHE A 62 17.70 7.54 -19.50
C PHE A 62 17.54 8.52 -18.32
N ILE A 63 18.16 8.26 -17.16
CA ILE A 63 18.10 9.16 -16.00
C ILE A 63 18.97 10.39 -16.26
N ARG A 64 20.19 10.17 -16.76
CA ARG A 64 21.13 11.25 -17.05
C ARG A 64 20.64 12.14 -18.19
N ASP A 65 20.23 11.54 -19.29
CA ASP A 65 19.77 12.25 -20.49
C ASP A 65 18.51 13.10 -20.22
N ASN A 66 17.75 12.81 -19.16
CA ASN A 66 16.54 13.54 -18.78
C ASN A 66 16.66 14.24 -17.41
N ASN A 67 17.87 14.35 -16.84
CA ASN A 67 18.13 14.98 -15.54
C ASN A 67 17.22 14.50 -14.38
N LEU A 68 16.83 13.23 -14.40
CA LEU A 68 15.89 12.66 -13.42
C LEU A 68 16.52 12.46 -12.03
N SER A 69 17.82 12.69 -11.88
CA SER A 69 18.51 12.69 -10.58
C SER A 69 18.13 13.87 -9.68
N ASN A 70 17.52 14.91 -10.26
CA ASN A 70 17.09 16.11 -9.53
C ASN A 70 15.67 15.98 -8.95
N LEU A 71 14.97 14.87 -9.25
CA LEU A 71 13.65 14.60 -8.69
C LEU A 71 13.75 14.34 -7.18
N THR A 72 12.80 14.85 -6.42
CA THR A 72 12.63 14.59 -4.98
C THR A 72 12.47 13.10 -4.70
N SER A 73 11.78 12.38 -5.60
CA SER A 73 11.59 10.93 -5.49
C SER A 73 12.79 10.09 -5.96
N TYR A 74 13.85 10.71 -6.49
CA TYR A 74 15.03 9.98 -6.94
C TYR A 74 15.75 9.33 -5.75
N ARG A 75 16.09 8.04 -5.90
CA ARG A 75 16.84 7.25 -4.91
C ARG A 75 16.15 7.06 -3.54
N ILE A 76 14.92 7.54 -3.36
CA ILE A 76 14.21 7.48 -2.08
C ILE A 76 13.94 6.03 -1.58
N LEU A 77 13.85 5.05 -2.50
CA LEU A 77 13.66 3.62 -2.20
C LEU A 77 14.91 2.79 -2.55
N VAL A 78 16.12 3.31 -2.31
CA VAL A 78 17.40 2.64 -2.62
C VAL A 78 17.51 1.21 -2.06
N ASN A 79 16.97 0.99 -0.85
CA ASN A 79 17.04 -0.30 -0.14
C ASN A 79 15.94 -1.29 -0.56
N PHE A 80 15.00 -0.88 -1.42
CA PHE A 80 14.02 -1.80 -1.94
C PHE A 80 14.62 -2.67 -3.05
N SER A 81 14.34 -3.96 -3.00
CA SER A 81 14.70 -4.86 -4.09
C SER A 81 13.82 -4.63 -5.32
N LEU A 82 14.35 -4.95 -6.50
CA LEU A 82 13.60 -4.88 -7.77
C LEU A 82 12.29 -5.68 -7.68
N LYS A 83 12.33 -6.88 -7.09
CA LYS A 83 11.16 -7.76 -6.94
C LYS A 83 10.09 -7.10 -6.06
N ARG A 84 10.48 -6.44 -4.97
CA ARG A 84 9.58 -5.74 -4.05
C ARG A 84 8.87 -4.58 -4.74
N LEU A 85 9.60 -3.72 -5.46
CA LEU A 85 8.99 -2.59 -6.16
C LEU A 85 8.06 -3.02 -7.30
N LYS A 86 8.45 -4.04 -8.09
CA LYS A 86 7.56 -4.61 -9.11
C LYS A 86 6.26 -5.10 -8.51
N ARG A 87 6.30 -5.73 -7.32
CA ARG A 87 5.10 -6.20 -6.63
C ARG A 87 4.22 -5.02 -6.20
N PHE A 88 4.77 -4.02 -5.52
CA PHE A 88 4.04 -2.81 -5.15
C PHE A 88 3.36 -2.16 -6.36
N ILE A 89 4.09 -1.94 -7.45
CA ILE A 89 3.54 -1.32 -8.65
C ILE A 89 2.41 -2.15 -9.25
N ARG A 90 2.50 -3.49 -9.23
CA ARG A 90 1.42 -4.37 -9.67
C ARG A 90 0.19 -4.28 -8.77
N THR A 91 0.37 -4.22 -7.46
CA THR A 91 -0.75 -4.01 -6.52
C THR A 91 -1.42 -2.67 -6.79
N LEU A 92 -0.65 -1.59 -6.95
CA LEU A 92 -1.20 -0.26 -7.28
C LEU A 92 -1.96 -0.26 -8.61
N LYS A 93 -1.54 -1.06 -9.60
CA LYS A 93 -2.29 -1.25 -10.85
C LYS A 93 -3.59 -2.03 -10.64
N LYS A 94 -3.53 -3.12 -9.87
CA LYS A 94 -4.69 -3.96 -9.54
C LYS A 94 -5.76 -3.15 -8.83
N GLU A 95 -5.34 -2.34 -7.85
CA GLU A 95 -6.18 -1.45 -7.05
C GLU A 95 -6.53 -0.11 -7.75
N ARG A 96 -6.18 0.02 -9.05
CA ARG A 96 -6.54 1.17 -9.90
C ARG A 96 -6.00 2.52 -9.42
N PHE A 97 -4.88 2.56 -8.73
CA PHE A 97 -4.12 3.80 -8.48
C PHE A 97 -3.19 4.13 -9.65
N LEU A 98 -2.66 3.11 -10.32
CA LEU A 98 -1.87 3.23 -11.54
C LEU A 98 -2.60 2.60 -12.73
N GLU A 99 -2.42 3.20 -13.90
CA GLU A 99 -2.91 2.66 -15.17
C GLU A 99 -1.74 2.43 -16.13
N SER A 100 -1.96 1.53 -17.09
CA SER A 100 -1.00 1.26 -18.16
C SER A 100 -1.60 1.73 -19.47
N ARG A 101 -1.07 2.83 -20.01
CA ARG A 101 -1.46 3.32 -21.33
C ARG A 101 -0.59 2.67 -22.39
N LYS A 102 -1.22 2.05 -23.40
CA LYS A 102 -0.52 1.44 -24.52
C LYS A 102 0.00 2.52 -25.47
N TYR A 103 1.24 2.36 -25.90
CA TYR A 103 1.92 3.15 -26.91
C TYR A 103 2.58 2.19 -27.89
N SER A 104 1.89 1.88 -28.99
CA SER A 104 2.33 0.90 -29.98
C SER A 104 2.76 -0.42 -29.30
N TYR A 105 4.06 -0.72 -29.23
CA TYR A 105 4.62 -1.94 -28.65
C TYR A 105 4.91 -1.92 -27.14
N TYR A 106 4.72 -0.78 -26.45
CA TYR A 106 5.06 -0.63 -25.03
C TYR A 106 3.90 -0.07 -24.22
N SER A 107 3.92 -0.30 -22.91
CA SER A 107 3.01 0.35 -21.98
C SER A 107 3.76 1.29 -21.05
N LYS A 108 3.17 2.46 -20.82
CA LYS A 108 3.69 3.47 -19.89
C LYS A 108 2.72 3.63 -18.72
N LEU A 109 3.27 3.86 -17.54
CA LEU A 109 2.51 4.09 -16.31
C LEU A 109 2.02 5.53 -16.28
N ILE A 110 0.75 5.70 -15.92
CA ILE A 110 0.13 6.98 -15.62
C ILE A 110 -0.66 6.86 -14.32
N LEU A 111 -0.88 7.98 -13.63
CA LEU A 111 -1.79 8.03 -12.50
C LEU A 111 -3.23 7.94 -12.99
N SER A 112 -4.05 7.16 -12.29
CA SER A 112 -5.50 7.27 -12.39
C SER A 112 -5.99 8.49 -11.58
N PRO A 113 -7.25 8.93 -11.74
CA PRO A 113 -7.85 9.93 -10.86
C PRO A 113 -7.77 9.54 -9.37
N ARG A 114 -7.97 8.25 -9.07
CA ARG A 114 -7.84 7.70 -7.72
C ARG A 114 -6.40 7.78 -7.21
N GLY A 115 -5.44 7.41 -8.05
CA GLY A 115 -4.00 7.52 -7.78
C GLY A 115 -3.60 8.93 -7.38
N ARG A 116 -4.01 9.91 -8.18
CA ARG A 116 -3.72 11.33 -7.92
C ARG A 116 -4.33 11.82 -6.62
N LYS A 117 -5.59 11.47 -6.33
CA LYS A 117 -6.24 11.85 -5.07
C LYS A 117 -5.52 11.28 -3.85
N PHE A 118 -5.10 10.02 -3.93
CA PHE A 118 -4.47 9.30 -2.82
C PHE A 118 -3.13 9.89 -2.36
N ILE A 119 -2.37 10.51 -3.28
CA ILE A 119 -1.06 11.13 -2.96
C ILE A 119 -1.21 12.16 -1.83
N TYR A 120 -2.32 12.91 -1.83
CA TYR A 120 -2.55 14.05 -0.95
C TYR A 120 -3.66 13.80 0.08
N SER A 121 -4.18 12.57 0.19
CA SER A 121 -5.19 12.22 1.17
C SER A 121 -4.62 11.41 2.34
N ASP A 122 -5.36 11.38 3.44
CA ASP A 122 -5.09 10.53 4.61
C ASP A 122 -5.63 9.10 4.43
N ASP A 123 -6.10 8.76 3.22
CA ASP A 123 -6.59 7.41 2.92
C ASP A 123 -5.48 6.38 3.13
N THR A 124 -5.85 5.18 3.57
CA THR A 124 -4.92 4.07 3.73
C THR A 124 -5.08 3.04 2.62
N ILE A 125 -4.03 2.26 2.40
CA ILE A 125 -4.05 1.11 1.51
C ILE A 125 -3.38 -0.07 2.20
N VAL A 126 -4.03 -1.22 2.08
CA VAL A 126 -3.43 -2.52 2.40
C VAL A 126 -3.06 -3.18 1.09
N THR A 127 -1.77 -3.30 0.85
CA THR A 127 -1.19 -3.93 -0.33
C THR A 127 -0.91 -5.42 -0.13
N GLY A 128 -0.98 -5.90 1.12
CA GLY A 128 -0.64 -7.27 1.52
C GLY A 128 0.85 -7.57 1.36
N TYR A 129 1.68 -6.52 1.28
CA TYR A 129 3.12 -6.65 1.07
C TYR A 129 3.80 -7.26 2.30
N PHE A 130 3.44 -6.79 3.50
CA PHE A 130 4.03 -7.24 4.75
C PHE A 130 3.72 -8.70 5.06
N ASP A 131 2.45 -9.09 4.92
CA ASP A 131 1.97 -10.46 5.16
C ASP A 131 2.70 -11.50 4.29
N GLU A 132 3.01 -11.13 3.05
CA GLU A 132 3.69 -12.02 2.11
C GLU A 132 5.21 -12.09 2.30
N VAL A 133 5.84 -11.07 2.88
CA VAL A 133 7.31 -11.02 3.07
C VAL A 133 7.72 -11.68 4.38
N HIS A 134 6.88 -11.60 5.41
CA HIS A 134 7.19 -12.11 6.74
C HIS A 134 6.52 -13.46 7.05
N GLY A 135 5.73 -13.99 6.10
CA GLY A 135 4.86 -15.13 6.33
C GLY A 135 3.67 -14.71 7.18
N LYS A 136 2.49 -15.30 6.96
CA LYS A 136 1.35 -15.08 7.86
C LYS A 136 1.84 -15.36 9.28
N VAL A 137 1.75 -14.36 10.16
CA VAL A 137 1.89 -14.61 11.59
C VAL A 137 0.78 -15.63 11.91
N LYS A 138 1.16 -16.88 12.18
CA LYS A 138 0.23 -17.86 12.75
C LYS A 138 -0.03 -17.38 14.17
N VAL A 139 -0.98 -16.47 14.34
CA VAL A 139 -1.57 -16.22 15.65
C VAL A 139 -2.22 -17.55 16.03
N SER A 140 -1.72 -18.17 17.09
CA SER A 140 -2.27 -19.42 17.61
C SER A 140 -3.76 -19.21 17.87
N GLU A 141 -4.59 -20.03 17.24
CA GLU A 141 -6.03 -20.16 17.48
C GLU A 141 -6.26 -20.42 18.97
N ASN A 142 -6.46 -19.37 19.73
CA ASN A 142 -7.01 -19.38 21.07
C ASN A 142 -7.33 -17.92 21.38
N ASN A 143 -8.46 -17.43 20.85
CA ASN A 143 -9.41 -16.54 21.52
C ASN A 143 -10.52 -16.17 20.52
N ASN A 144 -11.78 -16.27 20.96
CA ASN A 144 -13.01 -16.11 20.16
C ASN A 144 -13.25 -14.71 19.57
N ASP A 145 -12.29 -13.78 19.66
CA ASP A 145 -12.36 -12.43 19.08
C ASP A 145 -11.92 -12.38 17.59
N ASP A 146 -11.41 -13.50 17.07
CA ASP A 146 -10.78 -13.61 15.75
C ASP A 146 -11.75 -13.51 14.55
N ILE A 147 -13.05 -13.72 14.77
CA ILE A 147 -14.03 -13.72 13.66
C ILE A 147 -14.20 -12.32 13.07
N VAL A 148 -14.19 -11.28 13.92
CA VAL A 148 -14.30 -9.88 13.45
C VAL A 148 -13.05 -9.47 12.70
N TYR A 149 -11.87 -9.94 13.15
CA TYR A 149 -10.59 -9.70 12.50
C TYR A 149 -10.53 -10.35 11.10
N GLN A 150 -10.91 -11.63 11.01
CA GLN A 150 -10.98 -12.34 9.73
C GLN A 150 -12.03 -11.74 8.77
N LEU A 151 -13.17 -11.28 9.27
CA LEU A 151 -14.21 -10.62 8.45
C LEU A 151 -13.80 -9.23 7.94
N LYS A 152 -13.04 -8.46 8.73
CA LYS A 152 -12.53 -7.14 8.31
C LYS A 152 -11.47 -7.27 7.22
N HIS A 153 -10.58 -8.26 7.33
CA HIS A 153 -9.40 -8.42 6.46
C HIS A 153 -9.55 -9.45 5.34
N SER A 154 -10.66 -10.20 5.27
CA SER A 154 -10.96 -11.08 4.14
C SER A 154 -11.20 -10.31 2.83
N THR A 155 -10.75 -10.91 1.73
CA THR A 155 -10.98 -10.38 0.38
C THR A 155 -12.48 -10.40 0.02
N ARG A 156 -12.90 -9.55 -0.93
CA ARG A 156 -14.31 -9.44 -1.34
C ARG A 156 -14.91 -10.78 -1.84
N SER A 157 -14.06 -11.69 -2.33
CA SER A 157 -14.42 -13.07 -2.70
C SER A 157 -14.65 -13.98 -1.50
N GLU A 158 -13.87 -13.82 -0.43
CA GLU A 158 -13.98 -14.62 0.80
C GLU A 158 -15.20 -14.20 1.64
N LYS A 159 -15.53 -12.90 1.69
CA LYS A 159 -16.77 -12.41 2.35
C LYS A 159 -18.05 -13.05 1.79
N ARG A 160 -18.07 -13.44 0.50
CA ARG A 160 -19.23 -14.11 -0.13
C ARG A 160 -19.33 -15.60 0.23
N ALA A 161 -18.20 -16.27 0.45
CA ALA A 161 -18.18 -17.67 0.84
C ALA A 161 -18.69 -17.87 2.27
N HIS A 162 -18.34 -16.97 3.20
CA HIS A 162 -18.81 -17.04 4.58
C HIS A 162 -20.31 -16.74 4.75
N ALA A 163 -20.89 -15.85 3.92
CA ALA A 163 -22.32 -15.55 3.97
C ALA A 163 -23.23 -16.71 3.52
N GLY A 164 -22.70 -17.66 2.74
CA GLY A 164 -23.44 -18.84 2.29
C GLY A 164 -23.55 -19.96 3.34
N LEU A 165 -22.80 -19.88 4.44
CA LEU A 165 -22.77 -20.91 5.49
C LEU A 165 -23.73 -20.63 6.66
N PHE A 166 -24.39 -19.46 6.68
CA PHE A 166 -25.33 -19.05 7.74
C PHE A 166 -26.81 -19.14 7.32
N ASN A 167 -27.12 -19.67 6.14
CA ASN A 167 -28.49 -19.89 5.65
C ASN A 167 -28.69 -21.36 5.23
N GLY A 168 -28.46 -22.29 6.15
CA GLY A 168 -28.77 -23.72 6.02
C GLY A 168 -29.38 -24.24 7.30
#